data_AF-S4RIA8-F1
#
_entry.id   AF-S4RIA8-F1
#
_cell.length_a   1.000
_cell.length_b   1.000
_cell.length_c   1.000
_cell.angle_alpha   90.00
_cell.angle_beta   90.00
_cell.angle_gamma   90.00
#
_symmetry.space_group_name_H-M   'P 1'
#
loop_
_entity.id
_entity.type
_entity.pdbx_description
1 polymer ?
#
loop_
_entity_poly.entity_id
_entity_poly.type
_entity_poly.pdbx_seq_one_letter_code
_entity_poly.pdbx_strand_id
1 'polypeptide(L)'
;PHAPPALEPRICTRWEMHRYAREAYALGVRYIGGCCGFEAYHVRAMAEELAVERGRLPAASEKHDSWGAGLGMHTKPWVRASRARKDYWEKLEPSTGRPFSCACSHPDSWGITKGHADLVQQTDATTENQLKALFTSQKSKGSK
;
A
#
# COMPACT_ATOMS: atom_id res chain seq x y z
N PRO A 1 13.50 -2.05 -8.31
CA PRO A 1 13.37 -1.14 -9.46
C PRO A 1 12.46 0.10 -9.26
N HIS A 2 11.26 -0.01 -8.67
CA HIS A 2 10.26 1.09 -8.69
C HIS A 2 10.38 2.14 -7.57
N ALA A 3 11.17 1.86 -6.54
CA ALA A 3 11.31 2.77 -5.41
C ALA A 3 12.26 3.95 -5.74
N PRO A 4 12.00 5.17 -5.24
CA PRO A 4 10.78 5.62 -4.56
C PRO A 4 9.58 6.08 -5.44
N PRO A 5 9.71 6.58 -6.68
CA PRO A 5 8.68 7.44 -7.26
C PRO A 5 7.59 6.74 -8.08
N ALA A 6 7.66 5.41 -8.26
CA ALA A 6 6.78 4.69 -9.19
C ALA A 6 5.98 3.55 -8.50
N LEU A 7 5.54 3.79 -7.26
CA LEU A 7 4.84 2.81 -6.43
C LEU A 7 3.31 2.95 -6.47
N GLU A 8 2.76 3.88 -7.26
CA GLU A 8 1.31 4.14 -7.36
C GLU A 8 0.48 2.88 -7.66
N PRO A 9 0.90 1.94 -8.54
CA PRO A 9 0.13 0.73 -8.81
C PRO A 9 0.09 -0.27 -7.65
N ARG A 10 0.87 -0.04 -6.58
CA ARG A 10 1.00 -0.94 -5.42
C ARG A 10 0.34 -0.36 -4.17
N ILE A 11 -0.32 0.80 -4.27
CA ILE A 11 -1.08 1.38 -3.17
C ILE A 11 -2.29 0.50 -2.89
N CYS A 12 -2.44 0.09 -1.63
CA CYS A 12 -3.59 -0.70 -1.21
C CYS A 12 -4.88 0.13 -1.26
N THR A 13 -5.99 -0.56 -1.46
CA THR A 13 -7.33 -0.02 -1.31
C THR A 13 -7.77 -0.03 0.14
N ARG A 14 -8.82 0.71 0.46
CA ARG A 14 -9.45 0.67 1.80
C ARG A 14 -9.95 -0.73 2.16
N TRP A 15 -10.40 -1.51 1.17
CA TRP A 15 -10.94 -2.87 1.38
C TRP A 15 -9.84 -3.85 1.76
N GLU A 16 -8.66 -3.73 1.14
CA GLU A 16 -7.48 -4.49 1.56
C GLU A 16 -7.03 -4.10 2.98
N MET A 17 -7.19 -2.83 3.36
CA MET A 17 -6.92 -2.37 4.73
C MET A 17 -7.94 -2.89 5.76
N HIS A 18 -9.22 -3.05 5.39
CA HIS A 18 -10.19 -3.77 6.21
C HIS A 18 -9.72 -5.22 6.45
N ARG A 19 -9.38 -5.95 5.38
CA ARG A 19 -8.88 -7.33 5.50
C ARG A 19 -7.63 -7.42 6.37
N TYR A 20 -6.64 -6.55 6.14
CA TYR A 20 -5.42 -6.46 6.95
C TYR A 20 -5.72 -6.25 8.43
N ALA A 21 -6.60 -5.31 8.77
CA ALA A 21 -6.96 -5.03 10.16
C ALA A 21 -7.65 -6.22 10.83
N ARG A 22 -8.57 -6.88 10.13
CA ARG A 22 -9.26 -8.08 10.60
C ARG A 22 -8.29 -9.22 10.88
N GLU A 23 -7.41 -9.52 9.92
CA GLU A 23 -6.39 -10.57 10.05
C GLU A 23 -5.41 -10.28 11.19
N ALA A 24 -4.90 -9.04 11.28
CA ALA A 24 -3.98 -8.64 12.34
C ALA A 24 -4.64 -8.73 13.73
N TYR A 25 -5.89 -8.30 13.87
CA TYR A 25 -6.61 -8.40 15.13
C TYR A 25 -6.86 -9.85 15.53
N ALA A 26 -7.27 -10.69 14.58
CA ALA A 26 -7.48 -12.12 14.78
C ALA A 26 -6.19 -12.85 15.18
N LEU A 27 -5.03 -12.43 14.63
CA LEU A 27 -3.71 -12.92 15.01
C LEU A 27 -3.30 -12.53 16.44
N GLY A 28 -3.98 -11.56 17.06
CA GLY A 28 -3.69 -11.09 18.42
C GLY A 28 -2.98 -9.74 18.47
N VAL A 29 -2.75 -9.07 17.34
CA VAL A 29 -2.16 -7.73 17.32
C VAL A 29 -3.15 -6.73 17.93
N ARG A 30 -2.67 -5.84 18.80
CA ARG A 30 -3.48 -4.80 19.47
C ARG A 30 -3.06 -3.38 19.15
N TYR A 31 -1.87 -3.22 18.56
CA TYR A 31 -1.42 -1.96 17.97
C TYR A 31 -1.30 -2.15 16.47
N ILE A 32 -2.35 -1.77 15.73
CA ILE A 32 -2.44 -1.96 14.28
C ILE A 32 -2.32 -0.57 13.64
N GLY A 33 -1.32 -0.40 12.80
CA GLY A 33 -0.94 0.87 12.20
C GLY A 33 -0.46 0.71 10.77
N GLY A 34 0.17 1.75 10.26
CA GLY A 34 0.68 1.80 8.91
C GLY A 34 1.98 2.59 8.81
N CYS A 35 2.66 2.44 7.69
CA CYS A 35 3.92 3.12 7.41
C CYS A 35 3.83 3.84 6.04
N CYS A 36 4.84 3.72 5.20
CA CYS A 36 4.88 4.35 3.88
C CYS A 36 3.65 3.98 3.02
N GLY A 37 3.06 4.98 2.38
CA GLY A 37 1.87 4.81 1.54
C GLY A 37 0.54 4.75 2.31
N PHE A 38 0.57 4.87 3.65
CA PHE A 38 -0.66 5.02 4.42
C PHE A 38 -1.20 6.44 4.35
N GLU A 39 -2.39 6.57 3.82
CA GLU A 39 -3.16 7.80 3.80
C GLU A 39 -4.22 7.78 4.91
N ALA A 40 -4.80 8.94 5.22
CA ALA A 40 -5.81 9.06 6.27
C ALA A 40 -6.99 8.08 6.11
N TYR A 41 -7.38 7.76 4.88
CA TYR A 41 -8.46 6.83 4.61
C TYR A 41 -8.10 5.36 4.86
N HIS A 42 -6.81 4.98 4.79
CA HIS A 42 -6.35 3.65 5.19
C HIS A 42 -6.49 3.47 6.69
N VAL A 43 -6.09 4.47 7.46
CA VAL A 43 -6.24 4.46 8.93
C VAL A 43 -7.72 4.41 9.32
N ARG A 44 -8.57 5.18 8.64
CA ARG A 44 -10.02 5.11 8.83
C ARG A 44 -10.55 3.71 8.56
N ALA A 45 -10.17 3.07 7.46
CA ALA A 45 -10.64 1.72 7.10
C ALA A 45 -10.31 0.68 8.17
N MET A 46 -9.09 0.70 8.71
CA MET A 46 -8.71 -0.19 9.82
C MET A 46 -9.55 0.06 11.08
N ALA A 47 -9.81 1.34 11.40
CA ALA A 47 -10.62 1.71 12.55
C ALA A 47 -12.11 1.36 12.37
N GLU A 48 -12.64 1.46 11.14
CA GLU A 48 -14.00 1.05 10.78
C GLU A 48 -14.16 -0.48 10.85
N GLU A 49 -13.18 -1.25 10.38
CA GLU A 49 -13.22 -2.72 10.48
C GLU A 49 -13.33 -3.20 11.92
N LEU A 50 -12.59 -2.57 12.83
CA LEU A 50 -12.52 -2.93 14.24
C LEU A 50 -13.51 -2.13 15.10
N ALA A 51 -14.48 -1.45 14.49
CA ALA A 51 -15.40 -0.57 15.21
C ALA A 51 -16.27 -1.33 16.21
N VAL A 52 -16.64 -2.59 15.89
CA VAL A 52 -17.42 -3.46 16.76
C VAL A 52 -16.63 -3.82 18.02
N GLU A 53 -15.38 -4.25 17.86
CA GLU A 53 -14.49 -4.63 18.96
C GLU A 53 -14.08 -3.44 19.83
N ARG A 54 -14.03 -2.25 19.23
CA ARG A 54 -13.68 -1.00 19.92
C ARG A 54 -14.87 -0.22 20.44
N GLY A 55 -16.09 -0.63 20.11
CA GLY A 55 -17.34 0.01 20.49
C GLY A 55 -17.54 1.43 19.96
N ARG A 56 -16.77 1.86 18.94
CA ARG A 56 -16.88 3.22 18.38
C ARG A 56 -16.34 3.31 16.96
N LEU A 57 -16.89 4.24 16.19
CA LEU A 57 -16.35 4.68 14.90
C LEU A 57 -15.37 5.86 15.08
N PRO A 58 -14.41 6.05 14.17
CA PRO A 58 -13.59 7.26 14.13
C PRO A 58 -14.40 8.46 13.62
N ALA A 59 -14.02 9.69 14.01
CA ALA A 59 -14.69 10.91 13.55
C ALA A 59 -14.71 11.04 12.01
N ALA A 60 -13.68 10.54 11.33
CA ALA A 60 -13.60 10.54 9.87
C ALA A 60 -14.69 9.70 9.18
N SER A 61 -15.39 8.83 9.91
CA SER A 61 -16.54 8.08 9.38
C SER A 61 -17.81 8.92 9.24
N GLU A 62 -17.86 10.14 9.78
CA GLU A 62 -19.01 11.04 9.56
C GLU A 62 -19.22 11.36 8.07
N LYS A 63 -18.14 11.32 7.27
CA LYS A 63 -18.17 11.55 5.81
C LYS A 63 -18.01 10.24 5.02
N HIS A 64 -18.24 9.09 5.64
CA HIS A 64 -18.05 7.80 4.98
C HIS A 64 -19.06 6.75 5.45
N ASP A 65 -19.73 6.14 4.49
CA ASP A 65 -20.65 5.05 4.76
C ASP A 65 -19.97 3.69 4.53
N SER A 66 -20.30 2.73 5.40
CA SER A 66 -19.72 1.39 5.39
C SER A 66 -19.89 0.69 4.04
N TRP A 67 -18.80 0.08 3.54
CA TRP A 67 -18.83 -0.79 2.34
C TRP A 67 -19.50 -0.18 1.10
N GLY A 68 -19.37 1.13 0.94
CA GLY A 68 -19.91 1.85 -0.21
C GLY A 68 -21.41 2.14 -0.12
N ALA A 69 -22.03 2.00 1.05
CA ALA A 69 -23.47 2.23 1.24
C ALA A 69 -23.92 3.64 0.79
N GLY A 70 -23.04 4.65 0.84
CA GLY A 70 -23.31 6.01 0.32
C GLY A 70 -23.56 6.06 -1.19
N LEU A 71 -23.18 5.02 -1.93
CA LEU A 71 -23.52 4.87 -3.35
C LEU A 71 -24.99 4.50 -3.57
N GLY A 72 -25.75 4.18 -2.52
CA GLY A 72 -27.15 3.71 -2.56
C GLY A 72 -28.14 4.68 -3.20
N MET A 73 -27.79 5.96 -3.36
CA MET A 73 -28.63 6.98 -4.01
C MET A 73 -28.21 7.29 -5.46
N HIS A 74 -27.18 6.63 -5.98
CA HIS A 74 -26.64 6.92 -7.31
C HIS A 74 -27.61 6.55 -8.44
N THR A 75 -27.93 7.44 -9.39
CA THR A 75 -28.93 7.20 -10.46
C THR A 75 -28.81 5.83 -11.17
N LYS A 76 -27.59 5.44 -11.56
CA LYS A 76 -27.28 4.18 -12.26
C LYS A 76 -27.51 2.91 -11.42
N PRO A 77 -28.36 1.96 -11.86
CA PRO A 77 -28.66 0.72 -11.12
C PRO A 77 -27.45 -0.16 -10.82
N TRP A 78 -26.53 -0.35 -11.78
CA TRP A 78 -25.31 -1.16 -11.58
C TRP A 78 -24.32 -0.56 -10.59
N VAL A 79 -24.44 0.73 -10.27
CA VAL A 79 -23.66 1.37 -9.20
C VAL A 79 -24.30 1.07 -7.86
N ARG A 80 -25.60 1.31 -7.70
CA ARG A 80 -26.33 1.07 -6.45
C ARG A 80 -26.42 -0.40 -6.06
N ALA A 81 -26.90 -1.25 -6.95
CA ALA A 81 -27.21 -2.64 -6.64
C ALA A 81 -25.96 -3.47 -6.39
N SER A 82 -24.88 -3.19 -7.14
CA SER A 82 -23.65 -3.99 -7.07
C SER A 82 -22.61 -3.38 -6.15
N ARG A 83 -22.43 -2.05 -6.11
CA ARG A 83 -21.27 -1.42 -5.44
C ARG A 83 -21.58 -0.84 -4.06
N ALA A 84 -22.82 -0.90 -3.58
CA ALA A 84 -23.20 -0.45 -2.24
C ALA A 84 -23.26 -1.61 -1.22
N ARG A 85 -22.43 -2.65 -1.40
CA ARG A 85 -22.46 -3.88 -0.59
C ARG A 85 -21.05 -4.40 -0.32
N LYS A 86 -20.88 -5.01 0.86
CA LYS A 86 -19.61 -5.62 1.29
C LYS A 86 -19.10 -6.67 0.30
N ASP A 87 -19.95 -7.64 -0.03
CA ASP A 87 -19.56 -8.80 -0.85
C ASP A 87 -18.95 -8.44 -2.21
N TYR A 88 -19.31 -7.29 -2.77
CA TYR A 88 -18.75 -6.85 -4.04
C TYR A 88 -17.31 -6.38 -3.88
N TRP A 89 -17.05 -5.48 -2.94
CA TRP A 89 -15.73 -4.89 -2.75
C TRP A 89 -14.74 -5.86 -2.10
N GLU A 90 -15.21 -6.80 -1.29
CA GLU A 90 -14.37 -7.82 -0.68
C GLU A 90 -13.83 -8.83 -1.71
N LYS A 91 -14.57 -9.08 -2.79
CA LYS A 91 -14.21 -10.02 -3.85
C LYS A 91 -13.64 -9.36 -5.10
N LEU A 92 -13.69 -8.03 -5.17
CA LEU A 92 -13.21 -7.30 -6.33
C LEU A 92 -11.68 -7.35 -6.37
N GLU A 93 -11.13 -7.76 -7.50
CA GLU A 93 -9.72 -7.62 -7.84
C GLU A 93 -9.57 -6.43 -8.80
N PRO A 94 -9.13 -5.24 -8.32
CA PRO A 94 -9.01 -4.07 -9.18
C PRO A 94 -7.97 -4.30 -10.27
N SER A 95 -8.31 -3.95 -11.51
CA SER A 95 -7.35 -3.99 -12.61
C SER A 95 -6.31 -2.89 -12.47
N THR A 96 -5.07 -3.16 -12.90
CA THR A 96 -3.96 -2.19 -12.83
C THR A 96 -4.08 -1.04 -13.84
N GLY A 97 -4.90 -1.22 -14.88
CA GLY A 97 -5.01 -0.29 -16.01
C GLY A 97 -3.73 -0.20 -16.89
N ARG A 98 -2.74 -1.09 -16.67
CA ARG A 98 -1.43 -1.04 -17.33
C ARG A 98 -1.16 -2.35 -18.08
N PRO A 99 -1.70 -2.53 -19.29
CA PRO A 99 -1.67 -3.81 -19.99
C PRO A 99 -0.26 -4.27 -20.40
N PHE A 100 0.68 -3.33 -20.57
CA PHE A 100 2.06 -3.63 -20.98
C PHE A 100 3.04 -3.71 -19.80
N SER A 101 2.57 -3.47 -18.57
CA SER A 101 3.42 -3.53 -17.37
C SER A 101 3.39 -4.93 -16.75
N CYS A 102 4.53 -5.40 -16.27
CA CYS A 102 4.59 -6.63 -15.47
C CYS A 102 3.92 -6.43 -14.10
N ALA A 103 3.29 -7.48 -13.57
CA ALA A 103 2.72 -7.45 -12.22
C ALA A 103 3.80 -7.45 -11.12
N CYS A 104 4.87 -8.21 -11.35
CA CYS A 104 5.99 -8.39 -10.43
C CYS A 104 7.30 -7.93 -11.07
N SER A 105 8.29 -7.60 -10.24
CA SER A 105 9.61 -7.22 -10.70
C SER A 105 10.69 -7.81 -9.80
N HIS A 106 11.88 -8.00 -10.36
CA HIS A 106 13.02 -8.50 -9.61
C HIS A 106 13.62 -7.39 -8.72
N PRO A 107 13.99 -7.70 -7.46
CA PRO A 107 14.77 -6.78 -6.64
C PRO A 107 16.18 -6.59 -7.19
N ASP A 108 16.72 -5.37 -7.11
CA ASP A 108 18.03 -5.02 -7.67
C ASP A 108 19.22 -5.67 -6.91
N SER A 109 18.95 -6.36 -5.79
CA SER A 109 19.81 -7.34 -5.10
C SER A 109 21.31 -7.05 -5.10
N TRP A 110 21.71 -5.87 -4.61
CA TRP A 110 23.11 -5.41 -4.60
C TRP A 110 24.06 -6.25 -3.72
N GLY A 111 23.55 -7.23 -2.97
CA GLY A 111 24.34 -8.07 -2.06
C GLY A 111 24.91 -7.31 -0.86
N ILE A 112 24.37 -6.13 -0.56
CA ILE A 112 24.80 -5.22 0.50
C ILE A 112 23.74 -5.21 1.60
N THR A 113 24.16 -5.33 2.86
CA THR A 113 23.27 -5.39 4.05
C THR A 113 23.53 -4.24 5.03
N LYS A 114 22.63 -4.10 6.02
CA LYS A 114 22.69 -3.08 7.07
C LYS A 114 24.09 -3.00 7.70
N GLY A 115 24.71 -1.82 7.67
CA GLY A 115 26.05 -1.57 8.23
C GLY A 115 27.16 -1.39 7.19
N HIS A 116 26.88 -1.65 5.90
CA HIS A 116 27.82 -1.36 4.83
C HIS A 116 27.99 0.15 4.63
N ALA A 117 29.22 0.59 4.32
CA ALA A 117 29.58 2.00 4.16
C ALA A 117 28.67 2.74 3.17
N ASP A 118 28.34 2.10 2.05
CA ASP A 118 27.47 2.67 1.00
C ASP A 118 26.01 2.90 1.42
N LEU A 119 25.57 2.35 2.56
CA LEU A 119 24.22 2.55 3.10
C LEU A 119 24.16 3.63 4.19
N VAL A 120 25.31 4.24 4.55
CA VAL A 120 25.35 5.33 5.52
C VAL A 120 24.85 6.61 4.84
N GLN A 121 23.85 7.23 5.45
CA GLN A 121 23.29 8.48 4.95
C GLN A 121 24.35 9.59 4.99
N GLN A 122 24.56 10.24 3.84
CA GLN A 122 25.45 11.39 3.72
C GLN A 122 24.68 12.69 4.02
N THR A 123 25.40 13.72 4.45
CA THR A 123 24.84 15.06 4.72
C THR A 123 24.41 15.78 3.45
N ASP A 124 25.14 15.54 2.36
CA ASP A 124 24.97 16.20 1.08
C ASP A 124 24.54 15.19 0.00
N ALA A 125 24.00 15.70 -1.11
CA ALA A 125 23.59 14.87 -2.23
C ALA A 125 24.79 14.14 -2.86
N THR A 126 24.59 12.87 -3.22
CA THR A 126 25.62 12.05 -3.86
C THR A 126 26.08 12.69 -5.18
N THR A 127 27.38 12.93 -5.31
CA THR A 127 27.99 13.51 -6.52
C THR A 127 27.99 12.53 -7.70
N GLU A 128 28.05 13.04 -8.93
CA GLU A 128 28.11 12.20 -10.13
C GLU A 128 29.28 11.21 -10.13
N ASN A 129 30.43 11.61 -9.56
CA ASN A 129 31.60 10.75 -9.50
C ASN A 129 31.41 9.58 -8.52
N GLN A 130 30.77 9.82 -7.37
CA GLN A 130 30.39 8.77 -6.43
C GLN A 130 29.37 7.81 -7.07
N LEU A 131 28.39 8.32 -7.82
CA LEU A 131 27.43 7.49 -8.56
C LEU A 131 28.13 6.59 -9.59
N LYS A 132 29.05 7.15 -10.39
CA LYS A 132 29.83 6.37 -11.38
C LYS A 132 30.63 5.24 -10.72
N ALA A 133 31.21 5.48 -9.54
CA ALA A 133 31.93 4.45 -8.79
C ALA A 133 31.00 3.31 -8.35
N LEU A 134 29.81 3.64 -7.84
CA LEU A 134 28.80 2.66 -7.43
C LEU A 134 28.32 1.79 -8.61
N PHE A 135 28.02 2.40 -9.75
CA PHE A 135 27.59 1.67 -10.95
C PHE A 135 28.67 0.72 -11.48
N THR A 136 29.93 1.14 -11.46
CA THR A 136 31.07 0.31 -11.88
C THR A 136 31.23 -0.90 -10.97
N SER A 137 31.14 -0.68 -9.65
CA SER A 137 31.18 -1.75 -8.64
C SER A 137 30.05 -2.76 -8.83
N GLN A 138 28.84 -2.30 -9.13
CA GLN A 138 27.68 -3.17 -9.38
C GLN A 138 27.87 -4.07 -10.62
N LYS A 139 28.29 -3.49 -11.75
CA LYS A 139 28.50 -4.25 -13.01
C LYS A 139 29.54 -5.36 -12.85
N SER A 140 30.60 -5.11 -12.07
CA SER A 140 31.63 -6.12 -11.80
C SER A 140 31.10 -7.34 -11.04
N LYS A 141 30.07 -7.17 -10.21
CA LYS A 141 29.46 -8.24 -9.40
C LYS A 141 28.40 -9.05 -10.16
N GLY A 142 27.81 -8.49 -11.22
CA GLY A 142 26.77 -9.14 -12.04
C GLY A 142 27.28 -10.01 -13.19
N SER A 143 28.60 -10.21 -13.31
CA SER A 143 29.23 -10.97 -14.40
C SER A 143 29.71 -12.37 -13.99
N LYS A 144 29.10 -12.98 -12.97
CA LYS A 144 29.31 -14.38 -12.57
C LYS A 144 28.01 -15.15 -12.60
#